data_AF-A0A925C7A4-F1
#
_entry.id   AF-A0A925C7A4-F1
#
_cell.length_a   1.000
_cell.length_b   1.000
_cell.length_c   1.000
_cell.angle_alpha   90.00
_cell.angle_beta   90.00
_cell.angle_gamma   90.00
#
_symmetry.space_group_name_H-M   'P 1'
#
loop_
_entity.id
_entity.type
_entity.pdbx_description
1 polymer ?
#
loop_
_entity_poly.entity_id
_entity_poly.type
_entity_poly.pdbx_seq_one_letter_code
_entity_poly.pdbx_strand_id
1 'polypeptide(L)'
;CIENIDIGGPALIRGAAKNHADVTVVVDPQDYARVLGEMRAHAGATTLETRKALAAKAYARTAAYDAAISQWFAATLGEELPEWRAFGGRLTLPLRYGENPHQRAAFYASGDARPGVALAVQHQGKELSYNNLNDTDAAVELVAELAVAGPAVAIIKHANPCGAATAATLKEAYLKALRCDPVSAFGGIVALSGTIDAEAAEEIAKIFTEVVIAPAATEEAKKIFAAKKNLRLLTTGALPDPRAAGVTVRSLAGGLLVQSRDNGVITAADLKVVSKRRPSEQELADLLFAFKVAKHVKSNAIVYAKDGATVGIGAGQMSRVDSVRIAALKAADAARESGSAEPLTRGSVVASDAFFPFADGLLAAAEAGATAVIQPGGSMRDEEVIAAADDKGLSMVFTGMRHFRH
;
A
#
# COMPACT_ATOMS: atom_id res chain seq x y z
N CYS A 1 -24.95 5.52 -18.62
CA CYS A 1 -23.60 5.78 -19.16
C CYS A 1 -23.62 6.06 -20.66
N ILE A 2 -24.23 5.19 -21.49
CA ILE A 2 -24.24 5.31 -22.95
C ILE A 2 -24.64 6.71 -23.48
N GLU A 3 -25.77 7.26 -23.03
CA GLU A 3 -26.25 8.60 -23.48
C GLU A 3 -25.31 9.76 -23.11
N ASN A 4 -24.36 9.55 -22.18
CA ASN A 4 -23.36 10.56 -21.81
C ASN A 4 -22.04 10.43 -22.60
N ILE A 5 -21.97 9.47 -23.54
CA ILE A 5 -20.82 9.34 -24.44
C ILE A 5 -20.98 10.37 -25.56
N ASP A 6 -20.13 11.38 -25.52
CA ASP A 6 -20.12 12.47 -26.50
C ASP A 6 -19.39 12.03 -27.77
N ILE A 7 -20.08 12.14 -28.90
CA ILE A 7 -19.53 11.86 -30.23
C ILE A 7 -19.03 13.15 -30.89
N GLY A 8 -19.81 14.23 -30.77
CA GLY A 8 -19.59 15.50 -31.48
C GLY A 8 -18.43 16.29 -30.89
N GLY A 9 -18.36 16.40 -29.56
CA GLY A 9 -17.31 17.12 -28.85
C GLY A 9 -15.91 16.58 -29.19
N PRO A 10 -15.61 15.28 -28.98
CA PRO A 10 -14.32 14.71 -29.36
C PRO A 10 -13.99 14.84 -30.84
N ALA A 11 -14.97 14.72 -31.74
CA ALA A 11 -14.76 14.91 -33.18
C ALA A 11 -14.31 16.35 -33.51
N LEU A 12 -15.02 17.36 -32.97
CA LEU A 12 -14.67 18.77 -33.14
C LEU A 12 -13.32 19.11 -32.51
N ILE A 13 -13.05 18.62 -31.29
CA ILE A 13 -11.78 18.82 -30.59
C ILE A 13 -10.61 18.29 -31.41
N ARG A 14 -10.72 17.05 -31.92
CA ARG A 14 -9.66 16.42 -32.73
C ARG A 14 -9.49 17.12 -34.08
N GLY A 15 -10.59 17.54 -34.71
CA GLY A 15 -10.57 18.34 -35.94
C GLY A 15 -9.83 19.67 -35.75
N ALA A 16 -10.14 20.40 -34.68
CA ALA A 16 -9.46 21.66 -34.35
C ALA A 16 -7.97 21.44 -33.98
N ALA A 17 -7.66 20.42 -33.17
CA ALA A 17 -6.29 20.09 -32.79
C ALA A 17 -5.41 19.70 -33.99
N LYS A 18 -5.95 18.94 -34.95
CA LYS A 18 -5.26 18.63 -36.22
C LYS A 18 -4.91 19.92 -36.98
N ASN A 19 -5.83 20.90 -37.01
CA ASN A 19 -5.69 22.15 -37.75
C ASN A 19 -5.09 23.30 -36.90
N HIS A 20 -4.23 22.99 -35.93
CA HIS A 20 -3.65 23.97 -35.01
C HIS A 20 -2.76 25.03 -35.66
N ALA A 21 -2.42 24.88 -36.95
CA ALA A 21 -1.78 25.95 -37.71
C ALA A 21 -2.67 27.22 -37.73
N ASP A 22 -3.99 27.03 -37.79
CA ASP A 22 -4.97 28.09 -38.02
C ASP A 22 -6.02 28.19 -36.89
N VAL A 23 -6.26 27.09 -36.15
CA VAL A 23 -7.34 27.00 -35.16
C VAL A 23 -6.80 26.89 -33.74
N THR A 24 -7.31 27.72 -32.83
CA THR A 24 -7.06 27.58 -31.38
C THR A 24 -8.12 26.67 -30.76
N VAL A 25 -7.73 25.48 -30.30
CA VAL A 25 -8.59 24.57 -29.53
C VAL A 25 -8.39 24.78 -28.03
N VAL A 26 -9.44 24.79 -27.23
CA VAL A 26 -9.34 24.86 -25.76
C VAL A 26 -10.23 23.78 -25.15
N VAL A 27 -9.65 22.94 -24.29
CA VAL A 27 -10.35 21.78 -23.67
C VAL A 27 -10.38 21.83 -22.15
N ASP A 28 -9.86 22.90 -21.56
CA ASP A 28 -9.77 23.09 -20.11
C ASP A 28 -9.98 24.59 -19.78
N PRO A 29 -10.95 24.93 -18.93
CA PRO A 29 -11.19 26.32 -18.53
C PRO A 29 -9.97 27.03 -17.93
N GLN A 30 -9.00 26.30 -17.38
CA GLN A 30 -7.77 26.88 -16.84
C GLN A 30 -6.90 27.59 -17.90
N ASP A 31 -7.09 27.26 -19.19
CA ASP A 31 -6.33 27.89 -20.28
C ASP A 31 -6.96 29.21 -20.77
N TYR A 32 -8.16 29.58 -20.30
CA TYR A 32 -8.88 30.77 -20.79
C TYR A 32 -8.09 32.05 -20.57
N ALA A 33 -7.49 32.24 -19.39
CA ALA A 33 -6.73 33.44 -19.08
C ALA A 33 -5.51 33.61 -20.00
N ARG A 34 -4.79 32.52 -20.29
CA ARG A 34 -3.65 32.51 -21.21
C ARG A 34 -4.08 32.91 -22.62
N VAL A 35 -5.13 32.29 -23.14
CA VAL A 35 -5.63 32.55 -24.51
C VAL A 35 -6.12 34.00 -24.63
N LEU A 36 -6.92 34.48 -23.67
CA LEU A 36 -7.40 35.86 -23.65
C LEU A 36 -6.25 36.86 -23.57
N GLY A 37 -5.22 36.56 -22.79
CA GLY A 37 -4.00 37.38 -22.69
C GLY A 37 -3.29 37.52 -24.03
N GLU A 38 -3.07 36.42 -24.73
CA GLU A 38 -2.46 36.44 -26.07
C GLU A 38 -3.31 37.19 -27.08
N MET A 39 -4.62 36.95 -27.11
CA MET A 39 -5.52 37.65 -28.03
C MET A 39 -5.46 39.17 -27.82
N ARG A 40 -5.39 39.64 -26.58
CA ARG A 40 -5.21 41.07 -26.30
C ARG A 40 -3.86 41.61 -26.80
N ALA A 41 -2.79 40.82 -26.66
CA ALA A 41 -1.45 41.22 -27.08
C ALA A 41 -1.23 41.16 -28.60
N HIS A 42 -2.00 40.34 -29.33
CA HIS A 42 -1.79 40.05 -30.73
C HIS A 42 -3.01 40.37 -31.61
N ALA A 43 -3.71 41.48 -31.33
CA ALA A 43 -4.83 41.97 -32.15
C ALA A 43 -5.92 40.91 -32.42
N GLY A 44 -6.26 40.13 -31.41
CA GLY A 44 -7.25 39.05 -31.47
C GLY A 44 -6.68 37.68 -31.85
N ALA A 45 -5.40 37.57 -32.19
CA ALA A 45 -4.75 36.31 -32.57
C ALA A 45 -4.08 35.59 -31.40
N THR A 46 -3.82 34.29 -31.57
CA THR A 46 -2.93 33.51 -30.70
C THR A 46 -1.61 33.24 -31.42
N THR A 47 -0.59 32.82 -30.66
CA THR A 47 0.67 32.38 -31.25
C THR A 47 0.57 30.93 -31.74
N LEU A 48 1.38 30.59 -32.76
CA LEU A 48 1.49 29.19 -33.23
C LEU A 48 1.98 28.26 -32.11
N GLU A 49 2.87 28.73 -31.26
CA GLU A 49 3.39 27.97 -30.10
C GLU A 49 2.25 27.57 -29.15
N THR A 50 1.39 28.53 -28.78
CA THR A 50 0.24 28.24 -27.93
C THR A 50 -0.75 27.30 -28.59
N ARG A 51 -1.04 27.46 -29.89
CA ARG A 51 -1.92 26.51 -30.60
C ARG A 51 -1.36 25.09 -30.63
N LYS A 52 -0.05 24.91 -30.84
CA LYS A 52 0.61 23.59 -30.76
C LYS A 52 0.48 22.96 -29.37
N ALA A 53 0.73 23.73 -28.32
CA ALA A 53 0.61 23.24 -26.94
C ALA A 53 -0.82 22.83 -26.59
N LEU A 54 -1.81 23.63 -26.99
CA LEU A 54 -3.22 23.34 -26.76
C LEU A 54 -3.71 22.13 -27.58
N ALA A 55 -3.24 21.97 -28.82
CA ALA A 55 -3.53 20.79 -29.63
C ALA A 55 -2.98 19.49 -29.02
N ALA A 56 -1.74 19.53 -28.48
CA ALA A 56 -1.18 18.39 -27.76
C ALA A 56 -2.03 18.04 -26.51
N LYS A 57 -2.46 19.06 -25.75
CA LYS A 57 -3.37 18.89 -24.60
C LYS A 57 -4.72 18.29 -25.01
N ALA A 58 -5.28 18.71 -26.15
CA ALA A 58 -6.54 18.21 -26.69
C ALA A 58 -6.49 16.71 -27.04
N TYR A 59 -5.41 16.25 -27.70
CA TYR A 59 -5.23 14.81 -27.96
C TYR A 59 -5.04 14.01 -26.67
N ALA A 60 -4.28 14.51 -25.69
CA ALA A 60 -4.14 13.84 -24.40
C ALA A 60 -5.49 13.74 -23.65
N ARG A 61 -6.32 14.79 -23.70
CA ARG A 61 -7.64 14.81 -23.06
C ARG A 61 -8.61 13.81 -23.69
N THR A 62 -8.64 13.72 -25.02
CA THR A 62 -9.50 12.77 -25.73
C THR A 62 -9.02 11.33 -25.56
N ALA A 63 -7.71 11.09 -25.52
CA ALA A 63 -7.16 9.76 -25.19
C ALA A 63 -7.56 9.29 -23.78
N ALA A 64 -7.52 10.17 -22.77
CA ALA A 64 -7.96 9.83 -21.43
C ALA A 64 -9.48 9.56 -21.35
N TYR A 65 -10.27 10.29 -22.16
CA TYR A 65 -11.71 10.09 -22.27
C TYR A 65 -12.05 8.71 -22.86
N ASP A 66 -11.45 8.34 -23.99
CA ASP A 66 -11.70 7.04 -24.63
C ASP A 66 -11.18 5.87 -23.79
N ALA A 67 -10.07 6.05 -23.05
CA ALA A 67 -9.59 5.06 -22.11
C ALA A 67 -10.61 4.77 -20.99
N ALA A 68 -11.29 5.80 -20.46
CA ALA A 68 -12.33 5.63 -19.45
C ALA A 68 -13.56 4.89 -20.01
N ILE A 69 -13.97 5.19 -21.25
CA ILE A 69 -15.06 4.48 -21.94
C ILE A 69 -14.69 3.00 -22.16
N SER A 70 -13.49 2.73 -22.67
CA SER A 70 -12.99 1.37 -22.90
C SER A 70 -12.97 0.54 -21.62
N GLN A 71 -12.49 1.11 -20.50
CA GLN A 71 -12.50 0.45 -19.20
C GLN A 71 -13.92 0.18 -18.69
N TRP A 72 -14.85 1.13 -18.87
CA TRP A 72 -16.25 0.98 -18.49
C TRP A 72 -16.94 -0.15 -19.28
N PHE A 73 -16.69 -0.27 -20.60
CA PHE A 73 -17.23 -1.37 -21.40
C PHE A 73 -16.68 -2.73 -20.95
N ALA A 74 -15.36 -2.84 -20.75
CA ALA A 74 -14.75 -4.08 -20.27
C ALA A 74 -15.37 -4.54 -18.94
N ALA A 75 -15.55 -3.62 -17.99
CA ALA A 75 -16.22 -3.90 -16.73
C ALA A 75 -17.70 -4.29 -16.91
N THR A 76 -18.45 -3.58 -17.76
CA THR A 76 -19.88 -3.83 -18.00
C THR A 76 -20.14 -5.18 -18.67
N LEU A 77 -19.23 -5.62 -19.53
CA LEU A 77 -19.30 -6.91 -20.23
C LEU A 77 -18.72 -8.06 -19.40
N GLY A 78 -18.11 -7.79 -18.24
CA GLY A 78 -17.40 -8.80 -17.44
C GLY A 78 -16.11 -9.30 -18.09
N GLU A 79 -15.51 -8.52 -18.98
CA GLU A 79 -14.27 -8.86 -19.67
C GLU A 79 -13.06 -8.48 -18.79
N GLU A 80 -12.54 -9.47 -18.04
CA GLU A 80 -11.43 -9.24 -17.11
C GLU A 80 -10.10 -8.90 -17.82
N LEU A 81 -9.89 -9.51 -18.99
CA LEU A 81 -8.66 -9.42 -19.78
C LEU A 81 -8.99 -8.97 -21.21
N PRO A 82 -9.33 -7.68 -21.42
CA PRO A 82 -9.71 -7.19 -22.73
C PRO A 82 -8.56 -7.23 -23.74
N GLU A 83 -8.89 -7.47 -25.02
CA GLU A 83 -7.91 -7.52 -26.12
C GLU A 83 -7.06 -6.24 -26.19
N TRP A 84 -7.67 -5.09 -25.95
CA TRP A 84 -7.00 -3.79 -25.91
C TRP A 84 -7.09 -3.17 -24.51
N ARG A 85 -5.94 -2.74 -23.98
CA ARG A 85 -5.85 -2.06 -22.67
C ARG A 85 -5.31 -0.65 -22.83
N ALA A 86 -6.07 0.34 -22.34
CA ALA A 86 -5.67 1.73 -22.31
C ALA A 86 -5.74 2.29 -20.88
N PHE A 87 -4.74 3.08 -20.50
CA PHE A 87 -4.68 3.79 -19.22
C PHE A 87 -4.59 5.29 -19.51
N GLY A 88 -5.45 6.07 -18.87
CA GLY A 88 -5.51 7.53 -18.99
C GLY A 88 -5.49 8.18 -17.62
N GLY A 89 -4.99 9.41 -17.55
CA GLY A 89 -4.99 10.19 -16.32
C GLY A 89 -4.58 11.63 -16.53
N ARG A 90 -4.97 12.49 -15.59
CA ARG A 90 -4.57 13.90 -15.56
C ARG A 90 -3.37 14.06 -14.64
N LEU A 91 -2.35 14.80 -15.09
CA LEU A 91 -1.26 15.24 -14.22
C LEU A 91 -1.83 16.05 -13.05
N THR A 92 -1.64 15.56 -11.82
CA THR A 92 -2.15 16.19 -10.60
C THR A 92 -1.02 16.81 -9.79
N LEU A 93 0.12 16.13 -9.70
CA LEU A 93 1.25 16.60 -8.90
C LEU A 93 2.58 16.31 -9.64
N PRO A 94 3.27 17.33 -10.19
CA PRO A 94 4.66 17.16 -10.59
C PRO A 94 5.52 16.90 -9.34
N LEU A 95 6.42 15.92 -9.41
CA LEU A 95 7.28 15.55 -8.28
C LEU A 95 8.69 16.10 -8.51
N ARG A 96 9.38 16.41 -7.41
CA ARG A 96 10.76 16.92 -7.44
C ARG A 96 11.71 15.97 -8.17
N TYR A 97 11.54 14.68 -7.96
CA TYR A 97 12.27 13.59 -8.61
C TYR A 97 11.51 12.27 -8.44
N GLY A 98 11.95 11.22 -9.12
CA GLY A 98 11.43 9.84 -9.02
C GLY A 98 11.91 9.12 -7.77
N GLU A 99 12.25 7.83 -7.88
CA GLU A 99 12.85 7.09 -6.75
C GLU A 99 14.21 7.70 -6.36
N ASN A 100 14.94 8.23 -7.35
CA ASN A 100 16.26 8.83 -7.20
C ASN A 100 16.30 10.28 -7.75
N PRO A 101 17.17 11.16 -7.19
CA PRO A 101 17.21 12.60 -7.55
C PRO A 101 17.40 12.94 -9.04
N HIS A 102 18.03 12.06 -9.82
CA HIS A 102 18.29 12.28 -11.25
C HIS A 102 17.10 11.89 -12.15
N GLN A 103 16.07 11.24 -11.60
CA GLN A 103 14.89 10.80 -12.33
C GLN A 103 13.78 11.85 -12.24
N ARG A 104 13.08 12.12 -13.33
CA ARG A 104 11.88 12.98 -13.32
C ARG A 104 10.64 12.13 -13.03
N ALA A 105 9.71 12.66 -12.23
CA ALA A 105 8.47 11.95 -11.93
C ALA A 105 7.29 12.91 -11.75
N ALA A 106 6.10 12.34 -11.82
CA ALA A 106 4.85 13.01 -11.52
C ALA A 106 3.77 12.00 -11.17
N PHE A 107 2.77 12.44 -10.41
CA PHE A 107 1.55 11.68 -10.13
C PHE A 107 0.43 12.09 -11.09
N TYR A 108 -0.21 11.08 -11.69
CA TYR A 108 -1.35 11.23 -12.59
C TYR A 108 -2.57 10.57 -11.97
N ALA A 109 -3.66 11.33 -11.80
CA ALA A 109 -4.92 10.79 -11.30
C ALA A 109 -5.73 10.16 -12.44
N SER A 110 -6.18 8.93 -12.24
CA SER A 110 -7.05 8.19 -13.17
C SER A 110 -8.51 8.66 -13.13
N GLY A 111 -8.91 9.37 -12.08
CA GLY A 111 -10.31 9.72 -11.80
C GLY A 111 -11.02 8.71 -10.90
N ASP A 112 -10.34 7.66 -10.44
CA ASP A 112 -10.84 6.76 -9.41
C ASP A 112 -11.02 7.50 -8.07
N ALA A 113 -12.17 7.28 -7.42
CA ALA A 113 -12.55 7.89 -6.15
C ALA A 113 -12.20 7.00 -4.95
N ARG A 114 -11.43 5.92 -5.15
CA ARG A 114 -10.93 5.06 -4.06
C ARG A 114 -10.16 5.87 -3.02
N PRO A 115 -10.56 5.86 -1.73
CA PRO A 115 -9.82 6.54 -0.67
C PRO A 115 -8.38 6.03 -0.58
N GLY A 116 -7.42 6.94 -0.40
CA GLY A 116 -6.01 6.60 -0.34
C GLY A 116 -5.11 7.83 -0.48
N VAL A 117 -3.80 7.62 -0.61
CA VAL A 117 -2.82 8.71 -0.72
C VAL A 117 -3.09 9.63 -1.93
N ALA A 118 -3.63 9.07 -3.01
CA ALA A 118 -3.98 9.78 -4.23
C ALA A 118 -4.99 10.92 -4.02
N LEU A 119 -5.88 10.80 -3.03
CA LEU A 119 -6.95 11.74 -2.72
C LEU A 119 -6.72 12.44 -1.36
N ALA A 120 -5.57 12.22 -0.72
CA ALA A 120 -5.31 12.72 0.61
C ALA A 120 -5.10 14.25 0.62
N VAL A 121 -5.61 14.90 1.67
CA VAL A 121 -5.34 16.31 1.96
C VAL A 121 -4.09 16.42 2.82
N GLN A 122 -3.11 17.20 2.37
CA GLN A 122 -1.92 17.52 3.16
C GLN A 122 -2.16 18.77 4.01
N HIS A 123 -2.15 18.62 5.33
CA HIS A 123 -2.39 19.72 6.28
C HIS A 123 -1.13 20.52 6.61
N GLN A 124 0.05 19.90 6.52
CA GLN A 124 1.32 20.54 6.83
C GLN A 124 2.51 19.80 6.20
N GLY A 125 3.71 20.32 6.41
CA GLY A 125 4.97 19.68 6.05
C GLY A 125 5.46 20.02 4.64
N LYS A 126 6.57 19.41 4.25
CA LYS A 126 7.16 19.59 2.91
C LYS A 126 6.31 18.92 1.83
N GLU A 127 6.49 19.32 0.58
CA GLU A 127 5.94 18.56 -0.56
C GLU A 127 6.33 17.07 -0.50
N LEU A 128 5.39 16.20 -0.88
CA LEU A 128 5.56 14.75 -0.97
C LEU A 128 6.55 14.39 -2.09
N SER A 129 7.44 13.44 -1.82
CA SER A 129 8.29 12.81 -2.84
C SER A 129 7.59 11.61 -3.50
N TYR A 130 8.18 11.07 -4.57
CA TYR A 130 7.75 9.80 -5.15
C TYR A 130 7.73 8.68 -4.11
N ASN A 131 8.81 8.52 -3.35
CA ASN A 131 8.92 7.49 -2.32
C ASN A 131 7.92 7.73 -1.19
N ASN A 132 7.63 8.99 -0.82
CA ASN A 132 6.58 9.26 0.17
C ASN A 132 5.22 8.76 -0.33
N LEU A 133 4.85 9.00 -1.60
CA LEU A 133 3.58 8.50 -2.14
C LEU A 133 3.54 6.96 -2.14
N ASN A 134 4.60 6.31 -2.64
CA ASN A 134 4.67 4.85 -2.72
C ASN A 134 4.61 4.17 -1.33
N ASP A 135 5.39 4.66 -0.37
CA ASP A 135 5.42 4.11 0.99
C ASP A 135 4.10 4.41 1.75
N THR A 136 3.48 5.57 1.50
CA THR A 136 2.19 5.92 2.11
C THR A 136 1.07 5.05 1.58
N ASP A 137 1.06 4.74 0.28
CA ASP A 137 0.10 3.82 -0.32
C ASP A 137 0.18 2.44 0.33
N ALA A 138 1.39 1.89 0.46
CA ALA A 138 1.63 0.62 1.16
C ALA A 138 1.13 0.65 2.63
N ALA A 139 1.31 1.77 3.32
CA ALA A 139 0.88 1.95 4.70
C ALA A 139 -0.65 1.98 4.84
N VAL A 140 -1.32 2.72 3.96
CA VAL A 140 -2.79 2.83 3.93
C VAL A 140 -3.42 1.47 3.59
N GLU A 141 -2.87 0.77 2.60
CA GLU A 141 -3.37 -0.53 2.17
C GLU A 141 -3.24 -1.58 3.29
N LEU A 142 -2.13 -1.59 4.04
CA LEU A 142 -1.97 -2.50 5.18
C LEU A 142 -2.89 -2.12 6.35
N VAL A 143 -2.96 -0.84 6.73
CA VAL A 143 -3.78 -0.44 7.89
C VAL A 143 -5.27 -0.70 7.64
N ALA A 144 -5.73 -0.64 6.38
CA ALA A 144 -7.09 -0.97 5.99
C ALA A 144 -7.46 -2.45 6.23
N GLU A 145 -6.54 -3.39 5.98
CA GLU A 145 -6.74 -4.83 6.27
C GLU A 145 -6.91 -5.12 7.77
N LEU A 146 -6.19 -4.34 8.59
CA LEU A 146 -6.14 -4.50 10.05
C LEU A 146 -7.29 -3.79 10.75
N ALA A 147 -7.80 -2.70 10.19
CA ALA A 147 -8.88 -1.88 10.76
C ALA A 147 -10.16 -2.67 11.07
N VAL A 148 -10.40 -3.79 10.39
CA VAL A 148 -11.57 -4.66 10.61
C VAL A 148 -11.63 -5.23 12.04
N ALA A 149 -10.48 -5.36 12.71
CA ALA A 149 -10.40 -5.88 14.07
C ALA A 149 -10.44 -4.78 15.16
N GLY A 150 -10.38 -3.51 14.77
CA GLY A 150 -10.34 -2.36 15.69
C GLY A 150 -9.29 -1.31 15.33
N PRO A 151 -8.95 -0.39 16.25
CA PRO A 151 -7.86 0.57 16.09
C PRO A 151 -6.55 -0.13 15.70
N ALA A 152 -5.95 0.32 14.60
CA ALA A 152 -4.80 -0.30 13.98
C ALA A 152 -3.79 0.74 13.52
N VAL A 153 -2.51 0.34 13.53
CA VAL A 153 -1.38 1.14 13.07
C VAL A 153 -0.46 0.29 12.21
N ALA A 154 0.02 0.87 11.11
CA ALA A 154 1.09 0.31 10.29
C ALA A 154 2.23 1.33 10.16
N ILE A 155 3.47 0.87 10.38
CA ILE A 155 4.69 1.65 10.22
C ILE A 155 5.48 1.06 9.05
N ILE A 156 5.65 1.85 8.00
CA ILE A 156 6.29 1.45 6.74
C ILE A 156 7.63 2.15 6.58
N LYS A 157 8.60 1.42 6.04
CA LYS A 157 9.87 1.95 5.54
C LYS A 157 10.23 1.23 4.23
N HIS A 158 10.47 1.97 3.15
CA HIS A 158 10.85 1.40 1.85
C HIS A 158 9.86 0.32 1.37
N ALA A 159 8.58 0.69 1.34
CA ALA A 159 7.44 -0.14 0.93
C ALA A 159 7.25 -1.47 1.69
N ASN A 160 7.91 -1.66 2.84
CA ASN A 160 7.75 -2.81 3.72
C ASN A 160 7.34 -2.38 5.13
N PRO A 161 6.50 -3.15 5.83
CA PRO A 161 6.22 -2.88 7.23
C PRO A 161 7.44 -3.22 8.09
N CYS A 162 7.82 -2.27 8.96
CA CYS A 162 8.73 -2.53 10.07
C CYS A 162 7.98 -2.77 11.38
N GLY A 163 6.70 -2.40 11.45
CA GLY A 163 5.82 -2.74 12.56
C GLY A 163 4.35 -2.56 12.19
N ALA A 164 3.48 -3.42 12.69
CA ALA A 164 2.03 -3.27 12.59
C ALA A 164 1.35 -3.83 13.84
N ALA A 165 0.22 -3.25 14.24
CA ALA A 165 -0.54 -3.74 15.38
C ALA A 165 -1.99 -3.28 15.38
N THR A 166 -2.81 -4.01 16.13
CA THR A 166 -4.17 -3.66 16.57
C THR A 166 -4.23 -3.56 18.10
N ALA A 167 -5.05 -2.65 18.62
CA ALA A 167 -5.25 -2.49 20.06
C ALA A 167 -6.60 -1.83 20.38
N ALA A 168 -6.85 -1.52 21.66
CA ALA A 168 -8.06 -0.82 22.09
C ALA A 168 -8.04 0.67 21.71
N THR A 169 -6.84 1.27 21.59
CA THR A 169 -6.64 2.67 21.18
C THR A 169 -5.56 2.79 20.12
N LEU A 170 -5.57 3.91 19.36
CA LEU A 170 -4.54 4.19 18.36
C LEU A 170 -3.15 4.37 18.98
N LYS A 171 -3.08 4.96 20.19
CA LYS A 171 -1.84 5.08 20.96
C LYS A 171 -1.25 3.72 21.31
N GLU A 172 -2.06 2.81 21.87
CA GLU A 172 -1.61 1.46 22.20
C GLU A 172 -1.16 0.69 20.96
N ALA A 173 -1.93 0.79 19.86
CA ALA A 173 -1.57 0.16 18.59
C ALA A 173 -0.24 0.72 18.06
N TYR A 174 -0.01 2.03 18.12
CA TYR A 174 1.26 2.63 17.73
C TYR A 174 2.43 2.11 18.56
N LEU A 175 2.31 2.10 19.90
CA LEU A 175 3.37 1.60 20.78
C LEU A 175 3.67 0.11 20.55
N LYS A 176 2.63 -0.71 20.31
CA LYS A 176 2.77 -2.13 19.96
C LYS A 176 3.39 -2.35 18.58
N ALA A 177 3.14 -1.50 17.60
CA ALA A 177 3.76 -1.58 16.28
C ALA A 177 5.25 -1.16 16.37
N LEU A 178 5.54 -0.07 17.08
CA LEU A 178 6.87 0.50 17.22
C LEU A 178 7.88 -0.47 17.87
N ARG A 179 7.45 -1.24 18.88
CA ARG A 179 8.34 -2.22 19.57
C ARG A 179 8.84 -3.35 18.66
N CYS A 180 8.24 -3.56 17.49
CA CYS A 180 8.69 -4.57 16.54
C CYS A 180 10.09 -4.26 16.00
N ASP A 181 10.33 -2.99 15.65
CA ASP A 181 11.59 -2.51 15.11
C ASP A 181 11.68 -0.98 15.25
N PRO A 182 12.06 -0.48 16.44
CA PRO A 182 12.11 0.95 16.70
C PRO A 182 13.18 1.67 15.88
N VAL A 183 14.26 0.98 15.49
CA VAL A 183 15.33 1.54 14.65
C VAL A 183 14.81 1.85 13.26
N SER A 184 14.18 0.89 12.58
CA SER A 184 13.68 1.10 11.21
C SER A 184 12.46 2.01 11.17
N ALA A 185 11.71 2.14 12.26
CA ALA A 185 10.61 3.09 12.38
C ALA A 185 11.09 4.55 12.28
N PHE A 186 12.36 4.84 12.57
CA PHE A 186 12.93 6.18 12.43
C PHE A 186 12.88 6.65 10.97
N GLY A 187 12.19 7.77 10.73
CA GLY A 187 11.92 8.33 9.41
C GLY A 187 11.01 7.45 8.58
N GLY A 188 10.15 6.65 9.21
CA GLY A 188 9.13 5.85 8.55
C GLY A 188 7.88 6.66 8.21
N ILE A 189 6.90 5.94 7.67
CA ILE A 189 5.54 6.42 7.42
C ILE A 189 4.58 5.69 8.35
N VAL A 190 3.77 6.45 9.09
CA VAL A 190 2.80 5.90 10.06
C VAL A 190 1.40 6.08 9.51
N ALA A 191 0.69 4.98 9.28
CA ALA A 191 -0.72 4.97 8.92
C ALA A 191 -1.57 4.51 10.11
N LEU A 192 -2.66 5.21 10.38
CA LEU A 192 -3.62 4.91 11.46
C LEU A 192 -5.00 4.63 10.89
N SER A 193 -5.74 3.70 11.49
CA SER A 193 -7.05 3.29 10.97
C SER A 193 -8.21 4.25 11.28
N GLY A 194 -8.00 5.23 12.16
CA GLY A 194 -9.06 6.12 12.66
C GLY A 194 -8.57 7.54 12.91
N THR A 195 -9.43 8.36 13.51
CA THR A 195 -9.11 9.76 13.82
C THR A 195 -7.95 9.85 14.81
N ILE A 196 -6.87 10.54 14.43
CA ILE A 196 -5.72 10.76 15.33
C ILE A 196 -6.11 11.76 16.41
N ASP A 197 -6.00 11.34 17.67
CA ASP A 197 -6.18 12.18 18.86
C ASP A 197 -4.84 12.72 19.40
N ALA A 198 -4.92 13.54 20.46
CA ALA A 198 -3.74 14.14 21.07
C ALA A 198 -2.77 13.09 21.64
N GLU A 199 -3.28 12.04 22.29
CA GLU A 199 -2.42 11.05 22.95
C GLU A 199 -1.61 10.22 21.94
N ALA A 200 -2.23 9.79 20.83
CA ALA A 200 -1.51 9.11 19.77
C ALA A 200 -0.51 10.05 19.08
N ALA A 201 -0.91 11.32 18.84
CA ALA A 201 -0.04 12.31 18.22
C ALA A 201 1.22 12.61 19.06
N GLU A 202 1.08 12.69 20.39
CA GLU A 202 2.20 12.89 21.31
C GLU A 202 3.22 11.76 21.20
N GLU A 203 2.79 10.50 21.21
CA GLU A 203 3.69 9.34 21.08
C GLU A 203 4.39 9.30 19.71
N ILE A 204 3.66 9.57 18.63
CA ILE A 204 4.22 9.60 17.27
C ILE A 204 5.26 10.71 17.13
N ALA A 205 5.01 11.88 17.72
CA ALA A 205 5.90 13.03 17.65
C ALA A 205 7.22 12.86 18.43
N LYS A 206 7.36 11.82 19.25
CA LYS A 206 8.62 11.52 19.96
C LYS A 206 9.72 11.03 19.02
N ILE A 207 9.35 10.37 17.92
CA ILE A 207 10.28 9.82 16.93
C ILE A 207 10.21 10.66 15.65
N PHE A 208 11.33 10.82 14.97
CA PHE A 208 11.33 11.43 13.65
C PHE A 208 10.48 10.57 12.69
N THR A 209 9.40 11.14 12.17
CA THR A 209 8.46 10.49 11.24
C THR A 209 8.31 11.37 10.01
N GLU A 210 8.40 10.78 8.80
CA GLU A 210 8.32 11.55 7.56
C GLU A 210 6.89 11.91 7.19
N VAL A 211 5.98 10.94 7.29
CA VAL A 211 4.56 11.06 6.92
C VAL A 211 3.70 10.37 7.98
N VAL A 212 2.62 11.04 8.38
CA VAL A 212 1.54 10.47 9.18
C VAL A 212 0.26 10.58 8.37
N ILE A 213 -0.47 9.47 8.21
CA ILE A 213 -1.71 9.43 7.44
C ILE A 213 -2.83 8.71 8.20
N ALA A 214 -4.04 9.25 8.11
CA ALA A 214 -5.22 8.68 8.75
C ALA A 214 -6.51 9.15 8.04
N PRO A 215 -7.69 8.58 8.34
CA PRO A 215 -8.96 9.14 7.88
C PRO A 215 -9.16 10.60 8.31
N ALA A 216 -8.83 10.93 9.56
CA ALA A 216 -8.96 12.27 10.12
C ALA A 216 -7.94 12.52 11.25
N ALA A 217 -7.83 13.77 11.69
CA ALA A 217 -7.04 14.17 12.85
C ALA A 217 -7.74 15.31 13.60
N THR A 218 -7.72 15.29 14.94
CA THR A 218 -8.26 16.39 15.74
C THR A 218 -7.39 17.64 15.64
N GLU A 219 -7.94 18.79 16.05
CA GLU A 219 -7.17 20.05 16.06
C GLU A 219 -6.01 20.01 17.06
N GLU A 220 -6.16 19.28 18.16
CA GLU A 220 -5.09 19.05 19.14
C GLU A 220 -3.96 18.23 18.53
N ALA A 221 -4.27 17.14 17.82
CA ALA A 221 -3.29 16.33 17.11
C ALA A 221 -2.54 17.16 16.05
N LYS A 222 -3.26 17.99 15.27
CA LYS A 222 -2.65 18.90 14.30
C LYS A 222 -1.69 19.89 14.96
N LYS A 223 -2.06 20.47 16.11
CA LYS A 223 -1.20 21.40 16.89
C LYS A 223 0.09 20.71 17.38
N ILE A 224 0.00 19.46 17.84
CA ILE A 224 1.17 18.68 18.26
C ILE A 224 2.11 18.45 17.07
N PHE A 225 1.58 18.01 15.93
CA PHE A 225 2.38 17.78 14.73
C PHE A 225 2.97 19.07 14.12
N ALA A 226 2.35 20.23 14.33
CA ALA A 226 2.86 21.52 13.86
C ALA A 226 4.23 21.89 14.46
N ALA A 227 4.59 21.33 15.63
CA ALA A 227 5.93 21.48 16.19
C ALA A 227 7.01 20.79 15.33
N LYS A 228 6.64 19.80 14.50
CA LYS A 228 7.53 19.06 13.61
C LYS A 228 7.40 19.57 12.17
N LYS A 229 7.97 20.75 11.89
CA LYS A 229 7.83 21.50 10.62
C LYS A 229 7.96 20.68 9.32
N ASN A 230 8.75 19.60 9.31
CA ASN A 230 9.01 18.79 8.12
C ASN A 230 8.04 17.60 7.96
N LEU A 231 7.34 17.18 9.02
CA LEU A 231 6.42 16.04 9.02
C LEU A 231 5.20 16.37 8.16
N ARG A 232 4.87 15.52 7.19
CA ARG A 232 3.61 15.64 6.44
C ARG A 232 2.49 14.94 7.21
N LEU A 233 1.46 15.70 7.55
CA LEU A 233 0.22 15.15 8.07
C LEU A 233 -0.80 15.10 6.93
N LEU A 234 -1.28 13.90 6.63
CA LEU A 234 -2.23 13.64 5.55
C LEU A 234 -3.55 13.10 6.13
N THR A 235 -4.68 13.53 5.56
CA THR A 235 -5.98 12.90 5.84
C THR A 235 -6.67 12.40 4.60
N THR A 236 -7.18 11.17 4.63
CA THR A 236 -7.87 10.53 3.49
C THR A 236 -9.39 10.63 3.53
N GLY A 237 -9.98 11.04 4.67
CA GLY A 237 -11.43 11.03 4.90
C GLY A 237 -11.97 9.64 5.25
N ALA A 238 -11.54 8.61 4.51
CA ALA A 238 -11.88 7.21 4.77
C ALA A 238 -10.68 6.29 4.46
N LEU A 239 -10.72 5.05 4.93
CA LEU A 239 -9.81 4.01 4.46
C LEU A 239 -10.37 3.35 3.19
N PRO A 240 -9.49 2.83 2.31
CA PRO A 240 -9.94 2.00 1.22
C PRO A 240 -10.58 0.70 1.73
N ASP A 241 -11.56 0.16 0.99
CA ASP A 241 -12.02 -1.22 1.20
C ASP A 241 -10.94 -2.20 0.69
N PRO A 242 -10.34 -3.04 1.56
CA PRO A 242 -9.32 -4.01 1.14
C PRO A 242 -9.85 -5.05 0.14
N ARG A 243 -11.16 -5.36 0.17
CA ARG A 243 -11.79 -6.36 -0.71
C ARG A 243 -12.14 -5.82 -2.08
N ALA A 244 -12.15 -4.50 -2.27
CA ALA A 244 -12.54 -3.91 -3.55
C ALA A 244 -11.66 -4.43 -4.69
N ALA A 245 -12.28 -4.70 -5.83
CA ALA A 245 -11.55 -5.05 -7.04
C ALA A 245 -10.68 -3.87 -7.50
N GLY A 246 -9.67 -4.17 -8.31
CA GLY A 246 -8.81 -3.18 -8.94
C GLY A 246 -7.71 -3.87 -9.72
N VAL A 247 -6.85 -3.07 -10.36
CA VAL A 247 -5.74 -3.60 -11.16
C VAL A 247 -4.40 -3.03 -10.71
N THR A 248 -3.38 -3.88 -10.81
CA THR A 248 -1.98 -3.49 -10.62
C THR A 248 -1.28 -3.59 -11.97
N VAL A 249 -0.47 -2.58 -12.28
CA VAL A 249 0.27 -2.48 -13.54
C VAL A 249 1.76 -2.40 -13.25
N ARG A 250 2.56 -3.18 -13.98
CA ARG A 250 4.03 -3.12 -13.94
C ARG A 250 4.56 -2.98 -15.35
N SER A 251 5.47 -2.04 -15.57
CA SER A 251 6.17 -1.90 -16.84
C SER A 251 7.22 -3.00 -17.03
N LEU A 252 7.34 -3.47 -18.27
CA LEU A 252 8.43 -4.31 -18.77
C LEU A 252 9.11 -3.60 -19.94
N ALA A 253 10.30 -4.06 -20.32
CA ALA A 253 10.91 -3.65 -21.57
C ALA A 253 9.99 -4.06 -22.74
N GLY A 254 9.35 -3.07 -23.37
CA GLY A 254 8.45 -3.29 -24.51
C GLY A 254 7.00 -3.65 -24.18
N GLY A 255 6.57 -3.62 -22.92
CA GLY A 255 5.18 -3.99 -22.58
C GLY A 255 4.74 -3.70 -21.14
N LEU A 256 3.54 -4.17 -20.79
CA LEU A 256 2.92 -4.04 -19.47
C LEU A 256 2.47 -5.41 -18.95
N LEU A 257 2.72 -5.70 -17.68
CA LEU A 257 2.00 -6.72 -16.93
C LEU A 257 0.82 -6.05 -16.23
N VAL A 258 -0.37 -6.62 -16.40
CA VAL A 258 -1.61 -6.15 -15.77
C VAL A 258 -2.26 -7.34 -15.07
N GLN A 259 -2.59 -7.19 -13.80
CA GLN A 259 -3.26 -8.22 -13.00
C GLN A 259 -4.29 -7.59 -12.08
N SER A 260 -5.20 -8.40 -11.53
CA SER A 260 -6.05 -7.95 -10.43
C SER A 260 -5.23 -7.61 -9.18
N ARG A 261 -5.79 -6.75 -8.32
CA ARG A 261 -5.30 -6.56 -6.96
C ARG A 261 -5.42 -7.88 -6.18
N ASP A 262 -4.46 -8.12 -5.29
CA ASP A 262 -4.59 -9.17 -4.29
C ASP A 262 -5.57 -8.69 -3.21
N ASN A 263 -6.86 -8.96 -3.41
CA ASN A 263 -7.96 -8.63 -2.51
C ASN A 263 -8.54 -9.88 -1.81
N GLY A 264 -7.82 -11.00 -1.86
CA GLY A 264 -8.18 -12.24 -1.16
C GLY A 264 -8.17 -12.03 0.35
N VAL A 265 -9.17 -12.61 1.03
CA VAL A 265 -9.32 -12.56 2.48
C VAL A 265 -9.65 -13.97 2.97
N ILE A 266 -8.94 -14.42 4.00
CA ILE A 266 -9.22 -15.67 4.70
C ILE A 266 -9.78 -15.38 6.09
N THR A 267 -10.62 -16.29 6.57
CA THR A 267 -11.21 -16.30 7.90
C THR A 267 -10.86 -17.60 8.62
N ALA A 268 -11.19 -17.71 9.91
CA ALA A 268 -10.99 -18.94 10.66
C ALA A 268 -11.69 -20.16 10.03
N ALA A 269 -12.81 -19.96 9.32
CA ALA A 269 -13.56 -21.03 8.66
C ALA A 269 -12.84 -21.60 7.43
N ASP A 270 -11.94 -20.84 6.82
CA ASP A 270 -11.18 -21.24 5.64
C ASP A 270 -9.92 -22.05 6.00
N LEU A 271 -9.56 -22.09 7.30
CA LEU A 271 -8.33 -22.72 7.75
C LEU A 271 -8.50 -24.23 7.95
N LYS A 272 -7.52 -24.99 7.46
CA LYS A 272 -7.38 -26.41 7.75
C LYS A 272 -6.28 -26.63 8.78
N VAL A 273 -6.62 -27.12 9.97
CA VAL A 273 -5.61 -27.60 10.94
C VAL A 273 -5.01 -28.90 10.40
N VAL A 274 -3.69 -28.92 10.20
CA VAL A 274 -2.96 -30.05 9.61
C VAL A 274 -2.04 -30.78 10.59
N SER A 275 -1.67 -30.15 11.70
CA SER A 275 -0.92 -30.76 12.81
C SER A 275 -1.84 -31.46 13.82
N LYS A 276 -1.25 -32.28 14.70
CA LYS A 276 -1.91 -32.90 15.86
C LYS A 276 -2.39 -31.87 16.88
N ARG A 277 -1.55 -30.89 17.23
CA ARG A 277 -1.93 -29.81 18.14
C ARG A 277 -2.83 -28.81 17.41
N ARG A 278 -3.97 -28.48 18.02
CA ARG A 278 -4.85 -27.39 17.55
C ARG A 278 -4.39 -26.05 18.11
N PRO A 279 -4.48 -24.96 17.33
CA PRO A 279 -4.19 -23.63 17.85
C PRO A 279 -5.22 -23.25 18.92
N SER A 280 -4.80 -22.48 19.93
CA SER A 280 -5.72 -21.80 20.85
C SER A 280 -6.46 -20.67 20.12
N GLU A 281 -7.50 -20.10 20.75
CA GLU A 281 -8.22 -18.94 20.19
C GLU A 281 -7.29 -17.73 19.98
N GLN A 282 -6.38 -17.47 20.92
CA GLN A 282 -5.41 -16.39 20.82
C GLN A 282 -4.39 -16.66 19.70
N GLU A 283 -3.86 -17.88 19.60
CA GLU A 283 -2.96 -18.25 18.48
C GLU A 283 -3.67 -18.11 17.14
N LEU A 284 -4.93 -18.54 17.04
CA LEU A 284 -5.72 -18.41 15.81
C LEU A 284 -5.92 -16.95 15.40
N ALA A 285 -6.23 -16.07 16.35
CA ALA A 285 -6.35 -14.64 16.10
C ALA A 285 -5.02 -14.02 15.63
N ASP A 286 -3.91 -14.37 16.28
CA ASP A 286 -2.59 -13.87 15.91
C ASP A 286 -2.12 -14.44 14.56
N LEU A 287 -2.49 -15.68 14.21
CA LEU A 287 -2.16 -16.29 12.92
C LEU A 287 -2.84 -15.53 11.77
N LEU A 288 -4.14 -15.25 11.91
CA LEU A 288 -4.89 -14.47 10.93
C LEU A 288 -4.34 -13.04 10.81
N PHE A 289 -3.99 -12.41 11.94
CA PHE A 289 -3.32 -11.11 11.94
C PHE A 289 -1.98 -11.16 11.19
N ALA A 290 -1.10 -12.10 11.54
CA ALA A 290 0.22 -12.25 10.94
C ALA A 290 0.12 -12.51 9.43
N PHE A 291 -0.86 -13.31 8.99
CA PHE A 291 -1.08 -13.63 7.59
C PHE A 291 -1.54 -12.42 6.77
N LYS A 292 -2.42 -11.57 7.34
CA LYS A 292 -2.78 -10.28 6.72
C LYS A 292 -1.57 -9.37 6.59
N VAL A 293 -0.69 -9.30 7.59
CA VAL A 293 0.54 -8.51 7.46
C VAL A 293 1.47 -9.10 6.39
N ALA A 294 1.63 -10.42 6.36
CA ALA A 294 2.51 -11.10 5.40
C ALA A 294 2.14 -10.81 3.93
N LYS A 295 0.85 -10.66 3.62
CA LYS A 295 0.33 -10.24 2.30
C LYS A 295 0.90 -8.88 1.82
N HIS A 296 1.35 -8.03 2.74
CA HIS A 296 1.89 -6.69 2.46
C HIS A 296 3.41 -6.60 2.58
N VAL A 297 4.07 -7.70 2.95
CA VAL A 297 5.55 -7.79 3.00
C VAL A 297 6.06 -8.31 1.65
N LYS A 298 7.19 -7.79 1.16
CA LYS A 298 7.81 -8.33 -0.06
C LYS A 298 8.30 -9.77 0.16
N SER A 299 8.08 -10.64 -0.81
CA SER A 299 8.37 -12.06 -0.75
C SER A 299 9.87 -12.39 -0.90
N ASN A 300 10.38 -13.47 -0.30
CA ASN A 300 9.68 -14.37 0.62
C ASN A 300 9.46 -13.70 1.99
N ALA A 301 8.23 -13.74 2.50
CA ALA A 301 7.86 -13.04 3.73
C ALA A 301 7.67 -14.00 4.90
N ILE A 302 8.21 -13.61 6.06
CA ILE A 302 7.96 -14.26 7.34
C ILE A 302 7.59 -13.19 8.37
N VAL A 303 6.46 -13.37 9.03
CA VAL A 303 5.95 -12.45 10.05
C VAL A 303 5.69 -13.22 11.34
N TYR A 304 6.40 -12.86 12.39
CA TYR A 304 6.06 -13.29 13.75
C TYR A 304 5.10 -12.29 14.35
N ALA A 305 4.06 -12.78 15.03
CA ALA A 305 3.10 -11.93 15.72
C ALA A 305 2.69 -12.50 17.07
N LYS A 306 2.32 -11.59 17.98
CA LYS A 306 1.82 -11.91 19.32
C LYS A 306 0.93 -10.80 19.84
N ASP A 307 -0.23 -11.15 20.38
CA ASP A 307 -1.20 -10.24 20.98
C ASP A 307 -1.63 -9.08 20.05
N GLY A 308 -1.89 -9.43 18.79
CA GLY A 308 -2.32 -8.52 17.73
C GLY A 308 -1.24 -7.54 17.26
N ALA A 309 0.04 -7.88 17.40
CA ALA A 309 1.16 -7.04 16.97
C ALA A 309 2.26 -7.87 16.32
N THR A 310 2.92 -7.31 15.32
CA THR A 310 4.14 -7.91 14.76
C THR A 310 5.27 -7.82 15.78
N VAL A 311 6.07 -8.87 15.88
CA VAL A 311 7.21 -8.95 16.80
C VAL A 311 8.52 -9.30 16.11
N GLY A 312 8.47 -9.61 14.81
CA GLY A 312 9.63 -9.79 13.94
C GLY A 312 9.18 -9.96 12.49
N ILE A 313 9.84 -9.29 11.55
CA ILE A 313 9.48 -9.31 10.12
C ILE A 313 10.74 -9.56 9.28
N GLY A 314 10.66 -10.56 8.42
CA GLY A 314 11.69 -10.94 7.47
C GLY A 314 11.15 -10.74 6.06
N ALA A 315 11.67 -9.74 5.35
CA ALA A 315 11.14 -9.28 4.08
C ALA A 315 12.14 -9.49 2.93
N GLY A 316 11.62 -9.85 1.76
CA GLY A 316 12.31 -9.71 0.47
C GLY A 316 13.44 -10.70 0.20
N GLN A 317 13.52 -11.82 0.92
CA GLN A 317 14.63 -12.76 0.74
C GLN A 317 14.36 -13.78 -0.36
N MET A 318 15.41 -14.14 -1.10
CA MET A 318 15.39 -15.20 -2.11
C MET A 318 15.15 -16.57 -1.46
N SER A 319 15.64 -16.76 -0.24
CA SER A 319 15.48 -17.98 0.57
C SER A 319 14.58 -17.69 1.77
N ARG A 320 13.60 -18.57 2.00
CA ARG A 320 12.62 -18.35 3.07
C ARG A 320 13.18 -18.57 4.47
N VAL A 321 14.08 -19.54 4.63
CA VAL A 321 14.76 -19.75 5.93
C VAL A 321 15.57 -18.51 6.33
N ASP A 322 16.07 -17.74 5.36
CA ASP A 322 16.75 -16.48 5.66
C ASP A 322 15.75 -15.40 6.13
N SER A 323 14.55 -15.32 5.56
CA SER A 323 13.48 -14.48 6.12
C SER A 323 13.12 -14.87 7.56
N VAL A 324 13.05 -16.17 7.85
CA VAL A 324 12.80 -16.67 9.21
C VAL A 324 13.88 -16.19 10.18
N ARG A 325 15.16 -16.37 9.80
CA ARG A 325 16.32 -16.00 10.60
C ARG A 325 16.43 -14.49 10.79
N ILE A 326 16.22 -13.71 9.75
CA ILE A 326 16.27 -12.24 9.82
C ILE A 326 15.19 -11.70 10.74
N ALA A 327 13.95 -12.20 10.63
CA ALA A 327 12.87 -11.80 11.53
C ALA A 327 13.21 -12.10 13.01
N ALA A 328 13.74 -13.30 13.28
CA ALA A 328 14.14 -13.69 14.64
C ALA A 328 15.32 -12.84 15.17
N LEU A 329 16.31 -12.55 14.32
CA LEU A 329 17.44 -11.69 14.65
C LEU A 329 16.96 -10.28 15.00
N LYS A 330 16.11 -9.68 14.16
CA LYS A 330 15.57 -8.34 14.41
C LYS A 330 14.76 -8.27 15.70
N ALA A 331 13.99 -9.32 16.01
CA ALA A 331 13.28 -9.40 17.28
C ALA A 331 14.22 -9.46 18.49
N ALA A 332 15.35 -10.17 18.36
CA ALA A 332 16.38 -10.22 19.39
C ALA A 332 17.09 -8.86 19.56
N ASP A 333 17.33 -8.14 18.46
CA ASP A 333 17.90 -6.79 18.48
C ASP A 333 16.96 -5.81 19.21
N ALA A 334 15.66 -5.82 18.86
CA ALA A 334 14.65 -5.01 19.54
C ALA A 334 14.51 -5.35 21.04
N ALA A 335 14.67 -6.62 21.42
CA ALA A 335 14.69 -7.02 22.83
C ALA A 335 15.90 -6.44 23.57
N ARG A 336 17.09 -6.49 22.96
CA ARG A 336 18.32 -5.90 23.53
C ARG A 336 18.19 -4.39 23.71
N GLU A 337 17.63 -3.69 22.72
CA GLU A 337 17.43 -2.24 22.78
C GLU A 337 16.40 -1.83 23.82
N SER A 338 15.33 -2.60 23.99
CA SER A 338 14.29 -2.34 24.99
C SER A 338 14.64 -2.81 26.40
N GLY A 339 15.75 -3.54 26.57
CA GLY A 339 16.13 -4.16 27.85
C GLY A 339 15.25 -5.34 28.26
N SER A 340 14.52 -5.94 27.31
CA SER A 340 13.68 -7.11 27.55
C SER A 340 14.54 -8.36 27.75
N ALA A 341 14.18 -9.21 28.72
CA ALA A 341 14.92 -10.44 29.02
C ALA A 341 14.89 -11.46 27.87
N GLU A 342 13.79 -11.51 27.12
CA GLU A 342 13.62 -12.40 25.98
C GLU A 342 13.03 -11.66 24.76
N PRO A 343 13.34 -12.14 23.53
CA PRO A 343 12.67 -11.66 22.33
C PRO A 343 11.16 -11.93 22.37
N LEU A 344 10.38 -10.99 21.85
CA LEU A 344 8.92 -11.11 21.77
C LEU A 344 8.44 -12.26 20.87
N THR A 345 9.34 -12.87 20.09
CA THR A 345 9.06 -14.11 19.35
C THR A 345 8.80 -15.32 20.25
N ARG A 346 9.20 -15.29 21.53
CA ARG A 346 8.87 -16.34 22.50
C ARG A 346 7.36 -16.41 22.75
N GLY A 347 6.76 -17.56 22.42
CA GLY A 347 5.32 -17.76 22.49
C GLY A 347 4.54 -17.00 21.44
N SER A 348 5.18 -16.63 20.33
CA SER A 348 4.53 -15.99 19.19
C SER A 348 4.00 -17.01 18.19
N VAL A 349 3.24 -16.54 17.20
CA VAL A 349 2.91 -17.33 16.01
C VAL A 349 3.71 -16.82 14.82
N VAL A 350 3.77 -17.61 13.75
CA VAL A 350 4.45 -17.22 12.50
C VAL A 350 3.55 -17.42 11.29
N ALA A 351 3.52 -16.42 10.41
CA ALA A 351 2.92 -16.52 9.09
C ALA A 351 3.98 -16.54 8.00
N SER A 352 3.76 -17.37 6.98
CA SER A 352 4.46 -17.28 5.71
C SER A 352 3.48 -16.98 4.58
N ASP A 353 3.88 -16.10 3.69
CA ASP A 353 3.13 -15.75 2.47
C ASP A 353 3.01 -16.91 1.46
N ALA A 354 3.88 -17.91 1.58
CA ALA A 354 3.98 -19.08 0.71
C ALA A 354 4.34 -20.36 1.51
N PHE A 355 4.24 -21.54 0.89
CA PHE A 355 4.47 -22.83 1.58
C PHE A 355 5.95 -23.10 1.91
N PHE A 356 6.28 -23.57 3.11
CA PHE A 356 7.66 -23.98 3.42
C PHE A 356 8.10 -25.14 2.50
N PRO A 357 9.17 -24.97 1.70
CA PRO A 357 9.60 -26.01 0.78
C PRO A 357 10.26 -27.20 1.49
N PHE A 358 10.85 -26.95 2.66
CA PHE A 358 11.48 -27.93 3.54
C PHE A 358 11.20 -27.56 5.01
N ALA A 359 11.43 -28.51 5.92
CA ALA A 359 11.17 -28.32 7.36
C ALA A 359 12.15 -27.33 8.03
N ASP A 360 13.28 -27.00 7.41
CA ASP A 360 14.33 -26.13 7.98
C ASP A 360 13.81 -24.74 8.40
N GLY A 361 12.99 -24.10 7.55
CA GLY A 361 12.37 -22.81 7.87
C GLY A 361 11.41 -22.90 9.05
N LEU A 362 10.60 -23.96 9.12
CA LEU A 362 9.70 -24.22 10.25
C LEU A 362 10.48 -24.44 11.54
N LEU A 363 11.52 -25.28 11.50
CA LEU A 363 12.36 -25.60 12.65
C LEU A 363 13.08 -24.35 13.18
N ALA A 364 13.61 -23.51 12.29
CA ALA A 364 14.20 -22.24 12.66
C ALA A 364 13.17 -21.29 13.34
N ALA A 365 11.92 -21.29 12.89
CA ALA A 365 10.86 -20.52 13.54
C ALA A 365 10.51 -21.06 14.93
N ALA A 366 10.50 -22.38 15.09
CA ALA A 366 10.32 -23.04 16.37
C ALA A 366 11.45 -22.69 17.36
N GLU A 367 12.70 -22.70 16.91
CA GLU A 367 13.88 -22.33 17.70
C GLU A 367 13.80 -20.88 18.21
N ALA A 368 13.28 -19.97 17.37
CA ALA A 368 12.99 -18.58 17.72
C ALA A 368 11.82 -18.42 18.71
N GLY A 369 11.09 -19.50 19.02
CA GLY A 369 10.04 -19.56 20.03
C GLY A 369 8.61 -19.50 19.52
N ALA A 370 8.39 -19.68 18.21
CA ALA A 370 7.03 -19.76 17.68
C ALA A 370 6.30 -21.02 18.21
N THR A 371 4.99 -20.92 18.46
CA THR A 371 4.14 -22.04 18.93
C THR A 371 3.09 -22.46 17.88
N ALA A 372 2.83 -21.60 16.90
CA ALA A 372 1.87 -21.86 15.85
C ALA A 372 2.32 -21.28 14.50
N VAL A 373 1.93 -21.94 13.40
CA VAL A 373 2.32 -21.57 12.03
C VAL A 373 1.10 -21.53 11.10
N ILE A 374 1.01 -20.49 10.27
CA ILE A 374 0.04 -20.38 9.16
C ILE A 374 0.80 -20.24 7.84
N GLN A 375 0.40 -21.05 6.86
CA GLN A 375 0.96 -21.01 5.51
C GLN A 375 -0.08 -21.49 4.49
N PRO A 376 0.14 -21.31 3.18
CA PRO A 376 -0.82 -21.78 2.18
C PRO A 376 -0.92 -23.30 2.06
N GLY A 377 0.19 -24.02 2.26
CA GLY A 377 0.33 -25.42 1.87
C GLY A 377 0.50 -25.60 0.36
N GLY A 378 0.60 -26.84 -0.10
CA GLY A 378 0.77 -27.22 -1.51
C GLY A 378 2.20 -27.64 -1.90
N SER A 379 3.09 -27.90 -0.93
CA SER A 379 4.40 -28.48 -1.21
C SER A 379 4.28 -29.98 -1.48
N MET A 380 5.12 -30.52 -2.37
CA MET A 380 5.30 -31.99 -2.47
C MET A 380 5.82 -32.60 -1.15
N ARG A 381 6.37 -31.78 -0.25
CA ARG A 381 6.94 -32.17 1.04
C ARG A 381 6.15 -31.67 2.23
N ASP A 382 4.86 -31.34 2.05
CA ASP A 382 4.02 -30.86 3.17
C ASP A 382 4.00 -31.88 4.32
N GLU A 383 4.00 -33.18 4.04
CA GLU A 383 4.03 -34.23 5.09
C GLU A 383 5.30 -34.16 5.94
N GLU A 384 6.47 -33.90 5.35
CA GLU A 384 7.74 -33.73 6.09
C GLU A 384 7.67 -32.51 7.03
N VAL A 385 7.09 -31.42 6.54
CA VAL A 385 6.95 -30.16 7.31
C VAL A 385 5.91 -30.31 8.42
N ILE A 386 4.80 -31.01 8.18
CA ILE A 386 3.77 -31.30 9.18
C ILE A 386 4.33 -32.22 10.27
N ALA A 387 5.07 -33.27 9.89
CA ALA A 387 5.72 -34.16 10.85
C ALA A 387 6.69 -33.39 11.76
N ALA A 388 7.51 -32.49 11.19
CA ALA A 388 8.40 -31.64 11.98
C ALA A 388 7.64 -30.68 12.91
N ALA A 389 6.46 -30.18 12.52
CA ALA A 389 5.59 -29.38 13.37
C ALA A 389 5.08 -30.19 14.57
N ASP A 390 4.59 -31.40 14.31
CA ASP A 390 4.11 -32.33 15.33
C ASP A 390 5.21 -32.71 16.33
N ASP A 391 6.41 -33.02 15.84
CA ASP A 391 7.57 -33.39 16.67
C ASP A 391 8.00 -32.24 17.59
N LYS A 392 7.79 -30.99 17.16
CA LYS A 392 8.04 -29.78 17.96
C LYS A 392 6.84 -29.33 18.79
N GLY A 393 5.70 -30.02 18.70
CA GLY A 393 4.47 -29.66 19.41
C GLY A 393 3.85 -28.34 18.92
N LEU A 394 4.11 -27.94 17.68
CA LEU A 394 3.54 -26.74 17.07
C LEU A 394 2.13 -27.01 16.56
N SER A 395 1.27 -26.00 16.56
CA SER A 395 0.06 -26.06 15.73
C SER A 395 0.34 -25.49 14.34
N MET A 396 -0.18 -26.10 13.30
CA MET A 396 -0.04 -25.67 11.91
C MET A 396 -1.38 -25.65 11.21
N VAL A 397 -1.65 -24.55 10.49
CA VAL A 397 -2.87 -24.37 9.70
C VAL A 397 -2.54 -24.00 8.25
N PHE A 398 -3.29 -24.58 7.32
CA PHE A 398 -3.21 -24.29 5.89
C PHE A 398 -4.36 -23.40 5.44
N THR A 399 -4.05 -22.45 4.55
CA THR A 399 -5.02 -21.49 4.00
C THR A 399 -5.45 -21.82 2.57
N GLY A 400 -4.63 -22.55 1.80
CA GLY A 400 -4.82 -22.75 0.36
C GLY A 400 -4.64 -21.48 -0.49
N MET A 401 -4.29 -20.34 0.10
CA MET A 401 -4.19 -19.04 -0.57
C MET A 401 -2.78 -18.48 -0.41
N ARG A 402 -2.10 -18.17 -1.51
CA ARG A 402 -0.73 -17.61 -1.50
C ARG A 402 -0.76 -16.11 -1.80
N HIS A 403 -0.02 -15.32 -1.02
CA HIS A 403 0.07 -13.85 -1.17
C HIS A 403 1.48 -13.39 -1.56
N PHE A 404 1.96 -13.86 -2.71
CA PHE A 404 3.31 -13.53 -3.17
C PHE A 404 3.37 -12.09 -3.73
N ARG A 405 4.38 -11.31 -3.32
CA ARG A 405 4.55 -9.90 -3.70
C ARG A 405 6.02 -9.59 -4.02
N HIS A 406 6.27 -9.08 -5.23
CA HIS A 406 7.59 -8.57 -5.63
C HIS A 406 7.84 -7.15 -5.13
#